data_AF-A0A6N7AKF3-F1
#
_entry.id   AF-A0A6N7AKF3-F1
#
_cell.length_a   1.000
_cell.length_b   1.000
_cell.length_c   1.000
_cell.angle_alpha   90.00
_cell.angle_beta   90.00
_cell.angle_gamma   90.00
#
_symmetry.space_group_name_H-M   'P 1'
#
loop_
_entity.id
_entity.type
_entity.pdbx_description
1 polymer ?
#
loop_
_entity_poly.entity_id
_entity_poly.type
_entity_poly.pdbx_seq_one_letter_code
_entity_poly.pdbx_strand_id
1 'polypeptide(L)'
;MTEQDQPSACKYLYAIIPTPGPETFTSPGINGPQNAVHTLTFGRLAAVVSDSPQIEYDNTRRNMMAHTRVLEEVMQTSVLLPVRFGTVASTPEIITDRLLTPRYDEFSHLLEQVRDRVELGLKAFWQEGIVFKEIIDENPDIRKRRDALQKRPLDRSHAERRTPAPWPGHRTDSDPQASCG
;
A
#
# COMPACT_ATOMS: atom_id res chain seq x y z
N MET A 1 44.52 18.44 -17.46
CA MET A 1 43.84 17.25 -16.91
C MET A 1 42.52 17.77 -16.37
N THR A 2 41.49 17.83 -17.24
CA THR A 2 40.21 18.46 -16.90
C THR A 2 39.35 17.42 -16.19
N GLU A 3 39.32 17.51 -14.87
CA GLU A 3 38.31 16.87 -14.05
C GLU A 3 36.97 17.50 -14.41
N GLN A 4 36.18 16.79 -15.21
CA GLN A 4 34.80 17.15 -15.46
C GLN A 4 34.01 16.72 -14.23
N ASP A 5 33.94 17.62 -13.25
CA ASP A 5 32.99 17.54 -12.15
C ASP A 5 31.59 17.80 -12.73
N GLN A 6 30.99 16.74 -13.27
CA GLN A 6 29.58 16.75 -13.64
C GLN A 6 28.79 16.72 -12.34
N PRO A 7 27.89 17.70 -12.08
CA PRO A 7 27.07 17.67 -10.89
C PRO A 7 26.33 16.33 -10.85
N SER A 8 26.58 15.52 -9.83
CA SER A 8 26.06 14.17 -9.71
C SER A 8 24.53 14.23 -9.77
N ALA A 9 23.96 13.96 -10.94
CA ALA A 9 22.53 14.14 -11.18
C ALA A 9 21.72 13.29 -10.19
N CYS A 10 20.58 13.80 -9.75
CA CYS A 10 19.69 13.09 -8.84
C CYS A 10 19.31 11.72 -9.42
N LYS A 11 19.06 10.76 -8.54
CA LYS A 11 18.78 9.38 -8.89
C LYS A 11 17.40 9.00 -8.41
N TYR A 12 16.55 8.53 -9.32
CA TYR A 12 15.30 7.89 -8.96
C TYR A 12 15.58 6.44 -8.57
N LEU A 13 15.11 6.00 -7.41
CA LEU A 13 15.35 4.67 -6.87
C LEU A 13 14.13 3.77 -7.07
N TYR A 14 14.34 2.58 -7.62
CA TYR A 14 13.29 1.58 -7.87
C TYR A 14 13.31 0.46 -6.83
N ALA A 15 14.47 -0.15 -6.61
CA ALA A 15 14.62 -1.30 -5.73
C ALA A 15 16.05 -1.48 -5.25
N ILE A 16 16.21 -2.37 -4.27
CA ILE A 16 17.49 -2.91 -3.83
C ILE A 16 17.54 -4.39 -4.20
N ILE A 17 18.65 -4.83 -4.79
CA ILE A 17 18.86 -6.20 -5.26
C ILE A 17 20.20 -6.75 -4.74
N PRO A 18 20.35 -8.07 -4.60
CA PRO A 18 21.67 -8.67 -4.55
C PRO A 18 22.29 -8.55 -5.94
N THR A 19 23.60 -8.31 -6.00
CA THR A 19 24.30 -8.39 -7.29
C THR A 19 25.76 -8.77 -7.12
N PRO A 20 26.34 -9.53 -8.07
CA PRO A 20 27.78 -9.71 -8.17
C PRO A 20 28.48 -8.55 -8.89
N GLY A 21 27.78 -7.59 -9.50
CA GLY A 21 28.40 -6.49 -10.24
C GLY A 21 27.43 -5.48 -10.88
N PRO A 22 27.92 -4.54 -11.68
CA PRO A 22 27.05 -3.56 -12.34
C PRO A 22 26.15 -4.20 -13.40
N GLU A 23 24.87 -3.81 -13.41
CA GLU A 23 23.86 -4.26 -14.37
C GLU A 23 23.09 -3.06 -14.98
N THR A 24 22.53 -3.28 -16.15
CA THR A 24 21.69 -2.32 -16.88
C THR A 24 20.42 -3.01 -17.36
N PHE A 25 19.31 -2.30 -17.36
CA PHE A 25 18.00 -2.83 -17.74
C PHE A 25 17.46 -2.13 -19.00
N THR A 26 16.60 -2.82 -19.73
CA THR A 26 16.08 -2.38 -21.02
C THR A 26 14.81 -1.52 -20.88
N SER A 27 14.07 -1.67 -19.78
CA SER A 27 12.88 -0.88 -19.52
C SER A 27 13.23 0.60 -19.42
N PRO A 28 12.42 1.48 -20.03
CA PRO A 28 12.61 2.91 -19.89
C PRO A 28 12.37 3.32 -18.43
N GLY A 29 13.25 4.16 -17.89
CA GLY A 29 13.03 4.77 -16.58
C GLY A 29 11.77 5.66 -16.54
N ILE A 30 11.42 6.14 -15.35
CA ILE A 30 10.20 6.91 -15.08
C ILE A 30 10.05 8.17 -15.96
N ASN A 31 11.17 8.79 -16.36
CA ASN A 31 11.20 9.97 -17.22
C ASN A 31 11.26 9.64 -18.73
N GLY A 32 11.09 8.37 -19.09
CA GLY A 32 11.09 7.90 -20.48
C GLY A 32 12.43 7.35 -20.96
N PRO A 33 12.53 7.01 -22.26
CA PRO A 33 13.57 6.13 -22.81
C PRO A 33 15.02 6.64 -22.70
N GLN A 34 15.19 7.95 -22.54
CA GLN A 34 16.51 8.59 -22.43
C GLN A 34 17.21 8.26 -21.09
N ASN A 35 16.46 7.75 -20.11
CA ASN A 35 16.95 7.52 -18.75
C ASN A 35 17.13 6.02 -18.56
N ALA A 36 18.31 5.53 -18.92
CA ALA A 36 18.67 4.13 -18.78
C ALA A 36 18.65 3.73 -17.30
N VAL A 37 18.00 2.60 -17.02
CA VAL A 37 17.99 2.03 -15.69
C VAL A 37 19.26 1.22 -15.50
N HIS A 38 19.97 1.48 -14.41
CA HIS A 38 21.25 0.87 -14.10
C HIS A 38 21.39 0.69 -12.59
N THR A 39 22.45 0.00 -12.17
CA THR A 39 22.74 -0.25 -10.75
C THR A 39 23.82 0.66 -10.19
N LEU A 40 23.64 1.14 -8.96
CA LEU A 40 24.72 1.62 -8.10
C LEU A 40 25.07 0.52 -7.10
N THR A 41 26.32 0.06 -7.11
CA THR A 41 26.75 -1.14 -6.36
C THR A 41 27.44 -0.76 -5.06
N PHE A 42 27.24 -1.58 -4.02
CA PHE A 42 27.98 -1.53 -2.76
C PHE A 42 28.08 -2.94 -2.18
N GLY A 43 29.30 -3.48 -2.12
CA GLY A 43 29.54 -4.86 -1.69
C GLY A 43 28.81 -5.87 -2.60
N ARG A 44 27.91 -6.67 -2.02
CA ARG A 44 27.05 -7.62 -2.77
C ARG A 44 25.62 -7.13 -2.98
N LEU A 45 25.37 -5.85 -2.73
CA LEU A 45 24.07 -5.20 -2.96
C LEU A 45 24.18 -4.17 -4.06
N ALA A 46 23.05 -3.90 -4.71
CA ALA A 46 22.89 -2.78 -5.62
C ALA A 46 21.55 -2.10 -5.43
N ALA A 47 21.55 -0.80 -5.68
CA ALA A 47 20.35 -0.02 -5.89
C ALA A 47 20.07 0.09 -7.39
N VAL A 48 18.87 -0.30 -7.81
CA VAL A 48 18.37 -0.11 -9.18
C VAL A 48 17.86 1.32 -9.31
N VAL A 49 18.47 2.10 -10.20
CA VAL A 49 18.23 3.54 -10.33
C VAL A 49 18.13 3.99 -11.79
N SER A 50 17.62 5.20 -12.00
CA SER A 50 17.76 5.93 -13.25
C SER A 50 18.04 7.40 -12.97
N ASP A 51 18.59 8.12 -13.94
CA ASP A 51 18.73 9.56 -13.83
C ASP A 51 17.37 10.26 -13.70
N SER A 52 17.36 11.30 -12.88
CA SER A 52 16.18 12.06 -12.53
C SER A 52 16.52 13.53 -12.33
N PRO A 53 15.65 14.46 -12.74
CA PRO A 53 15.69 15.81 -12.23
C PRO A 53 15.34 15.82 -10.74
N GLN A 54 15.69 16.91 -10.05
CA GLN A 54 15.33 17.14 -8.65
C GLN A 54 13.87 17.59 -8.54
N ILE A 55 12.94 16.65 -8.69
CA ILE A 55 11.49 16.90 -8.62
C ILE A 55 10.79 15.87 -7.73
N GLU A 56 9.59 16.23 -7.31
CA GLU A 56 8.63 15.28 -6.74
C GLU A 56 7.80 14.67 -7.87
N TYR A 57 7.51 13.37 -7.77
CA TYR A 57 6.75 12.65 -8.79
C TYR A 57 5.29 12.47 -8.37
N ASP A 58 4.38 12.99 -9.20
CA ASP A 58 2.96 12.71 -9.04
C ASP A 58 2.64 11.22 -9.25
N ASN A 59 1.67 10.73 -8.47
CA ASN A 59 1.11 9.36 -8.55
C ASN A 59 0.23 9.15 -9.79
N THR A 60 0.66 9.64 -10.94
CA THR A 60 -0.05 9.42 -12.20
C THR A 60 0.04 7.95 -12.60
N ARG A 61 -1.00 7.44 -13.28
CA ARG A 61 -1.00 6.08 -13.82
C ARG A 61 0.23 5.81 -14.70
N ARG A 62 0.65 6.80 -15.50
CA ARG A 62 1.83 6.69 -16.36
C ARG A 62 3.10 6.43 -15.55
N ASN A 63 3.33 7.24 -14.51
CA ASN A 63 4.54 7.15 -13.71
C ASN A 63 4.57 5.84 -12.90
N MET A 64 3.46 5.47 -12.27
CA MET A 64 3.38 4.20 -11.53
C MET A 64 3.62 3.00 -12.45
N MET A 65 3.04 3.00 -13.66
CA MET A 65 3.26 1.91 -14.62
C MET A 65 4.72 1.85 -15.10
N ALA A 66 5.39 2.99 -15.29
CA ALA A 66 6.81 3.01 -15.63
C ALA A 66 7.67 2.42 -14.50
N HIS A 67 7.39 2.81 -13.25
CA HIS A 67 8.04 2.24 -12.07
C HIS A 67 7.82 0.73 -11.96
N THR A 68 6.57 0.28 -12.09
CA THR A 68 6.22 -1.15 -12.03
C THR A 68 6.90 -1.97 -13.11
N ARG A 69 6.99 -1.47 -14.35
CA ARG A 69 7.66 -2.19 -15.46
C ARG A 69 9.15 -2.46 -15.18
N VAL A 70 9.84 -1.48 -14.61
CA VAL A 70 11.24 -1.67 -14.21
C VAL A 70 11.35 -2.75 -13.14
N LEU A 71 10.48 -2.73 -12.13
CA LEU A 71 10.45 -3.78 -11.12
C LEU A 71 10.16 -5.16 -11.73
N GLU A 72 9.17 -5.25 -12.63
CA GLU A 72 8.80 -6.49 -13.33
C GLU A 72 9.97 -7.07 -14.14
N GLU A 73 10.75 -6.23 -14.82
CA GLU A 73 11.96 -6.68 -15.55
C GLU A 73 13.03 -7.18 -14.59
N VAL A 74 13.32 -6.45 -13.51
CA VAL A 74 14.31 -6.86 -12.50
C VAL A 74 13.93 -8.21 -11.88
N MET A 75 12.63 -8.45 -11.62
CA MET A 75 12.12 -9.71 -11.09
C MET A 75 12.35 -10.91 -12.00
N GLN A 76 12.60 -10.71 -13.30
CA GLN A 76 12.87 -11.82 -14.23
C GLN A 76 14.24 -12.46 -13.98
N THR A 77 15.18 -11.71 -13.40
CA THR A 77 16.58 -12.14 -13.24
C THR A 77 17.06 -12.10 -11.78
N SER A 78 16.39 -11.36 -10.90
CA SER A 78 16.83 -11.18 -9.52
C SER A 78 15.67 -11.07 -8.52
N VAL A 79 15.96 -11.42 -7.27
CA VAL A 79 15.12 -11.09 -6.11
C VAL A 79 15.32 -9.62 -5.75
N LEU A 80 14.26 -8.92 -5.33
CA LEU A 80 14.34 -7.49 -5.06
C LEU A 80 13.55 -7.07 -3.82
N LEU A 81 13.98 -5.96 -3.22
CA LEU A 81 13.21 -5.19 -2.24
C LEU A 81 12.72 -3.90 -2.95
N PRO A 82 11.43 -3.78 -3.24
CA PRO A 82 10.91 -2.58 -3.91
C PRO A 82 10.93 -1.41 -2.93
N VAL A 83 11.35 -0.24 -3.39
CA VAL A 83 11.21 0.98 -2.58
C VAL A 83 9.89 1.67 -2.87
N ARG A 84 9.51 2.64 -2.03
CA ARG A 84 8.32 3.44 -2.26
C ARG A 84 8.45 4.18 -3.61
N PHE A 85 7.38 4.20 -4.38
CA PHE A 85 7.28 5.05 -5.57
C PHE A 85 7.60 6.52 -5.24
N GLY A 86 8.34 7.18 -6.11
CA GLY A 86 8.71 8.59 -5.98
C GLY A 86 9.95 8.83 -5.12
N THR A 87 10.70 7.79 -4.77
CA THR A 87 11.93 7.92 -3.99
C THR A 87 13.06 8.47 -4.88
N VAL A 88 13.49 9.71 -4.62
CA VAL A 88 14.60 10.37 -5.34
C VAL A 88 15.71 10.72 -4.36
N ALA A 89 16.93 10.31 -4.67
CA ALA A 89 18.13 10.71 -3.97
C ALA A 89 18.79 11.91 -4.68
N SER A 90 19.20 12.92 -3.92
CA SER A 90 19.81 14.12 -4.50
C SER A 90 21.14 13.84 -5.20
N THR A 91 21.88 12.84 -4.74
CA THR A 91 23.14 12.39 -5.37
C THR A 91 23.27 10.85 -5.29
N PRO A 92 24.09 10.23 -6.15
CA PRO A 92 24.40 8.80 -6.10
C PRO A 92 25.02 8.37 -4.75
N GLU A 93 25.86 9.21 -4.15
CA GLU A 93 26.58 8.91 -2.90
C GLU A 93 25.62 8.79 -1.71
N ILE A 94 24.49 9.50 -1.74
CA ILE A 94 23.45 9.32 -0.72
C ILE A 94 22.93 7.87 -0.74
N ILE A 95 22.81 7.26 -1.91
CA ILE A 95 22.33 5.88 -2.04
C ILE A 95 23.38 4.91 -1.49
N THR A 96 24.65 5.07 -1.86
CA THR A 96 25.70 4.15 -1.38
C THR A 96 25.98 4.35 0.11
N ASP A 97 26.18 5.59 0.56
CA ASP A 97 26.78 5.89 1.86
C ASP A 97 25.73 6.01 2.96
N ARG A 98 24.51 6.45 2.62
CA ARG A 98 23.43 6.66 3.60
C ARG A 98 22.32 5.62 3.55
N LEU A 99 22.21 4.86 2.47
CA LEU A 99 21.21 3.80 2.34
C LEU A 99 21.84 2.41 2.37
N LEU A 100 22.69 2.07 1.40
CA LEU A 100 23.22 0.71 1.26
C LEU A 100 24.23 0.35 2.36
N THR A 101 25.18 1.24 2.66
CA THR A 101 26.24 1.01 3.66
C THR A 101 25.69 0.76 5.07
N PRO A 102 24.89 1.65 5.68
CA PRO A 102 24.46 1.50 7.07
C PRO A 102 23.44 0.38 7.28
N ARG A 103 22.76 -0.07 6.22
CA ARG A 103 21.69 -1.08 6.27
C ARG A 103 22.04 -2.35 5.50
N TYR A 104 23.32 -2.55 5.20
CA TYR A 104 23.80 -3.65 4.37
C TYR A 104 23.34 -5.02 4.89
N ASP A 105 23.53 -5.27 6.18
CA ASP A 105 23.17 -6.55 6.81
C ASP A 105 21.65 -6.74 6.85
N GLU A 106 20.90 -5.68 7.12
CA GLU A 106 19.43 -5.68 7.13
C GLU A 106 18.87 -6.05 5.75
N PHE A 107 19.31 -5.36 4.69
CA PHE A 107 18.84 -5.64 3.33
C PHE A 107 19.28 -7.03 2.87
N SER A 108 20.51 -7.44 3.19
CA SER A 108 20.98 -8.80 2.88
C SER A 108 20.09 -9.86 3.54
N HIS A 109 19.69 -9.64 4.80
CA HIS A 109 18.79 -10.55 5.51
C HIS A 109 17.39 -10.58 4.90
N LEU A 110 16.80 -9.42 4.61
CA LEU A 110 15.47 -9.31 4.01
C LEU A 110 15.42 -9.98 2.63
N LEU A 111 16.44 -9.74 1.78
CA LEU A 111 16.55 -10.37 0.46
C LEU A 111 16.60 -11.90 0.56
N GLU A 112 17.29 -12.44 1.58
CA GLU A 112 17.34 -13.87 1.80
C GLU A 112 15.99 -14.43 2.27
N GLN A 113 15.25 -13.69 3.09
CA GLN A 113 13.92 -14.11 3.54
C GLN A 113 12.90 -14.21 2.40
N VAL A 114 12.98 -13.31 1.42
CA VAL A 114 12.05 -13.27 0.27
C VAL A 114 12.54 -14.09 -0.92
N ARG A 115 13.76 -14.64 -0.88
CA ARG A 115 14.27 -15.53 -1.92
C ARG A 115 13.34 -16.74 -2.09
N ASP A 116 13.04 -17.06 -3.36
CA ASP A 116 12.15 -18.16 -3.75
C ASP A 116 10.72 -18.07 -3.16
N ARG A 117 10.29 -16.85 -2.79
CA ARG A 117 8.92 -16.54 -2.34
C ARG A 117 8.20 -15.68 -3.37
N VAL A 118 6.86 -15.71 -3.31
CA VAL A 118 5.99 -14.86 -4.12
C VAL A 118 5.01 -14.11 -3.23
N GLU A 119 4.76 -12.84 -3.53
CA GLU A 119 3.74 -12.03 -2.88
C GLU A 119 2.40 -12.23 -3.60
N LEU A 120 1.33 -12.48 -2.84
CA LEU A 120 -0.02 -12.68 -3.37
C LEU A 120 -1.00 -11.75 -2.65
N GLY A 121 -1.72 -10.91 -3.42
CA GLY A 121 -2.79 -10.06 -2.91
C GLY A 121 -4.18 -10.68 -3.15
N LEU A 122 -4.90 -11.05 -2.09
CA LEU A 122 -6.29 -11.52 -2.17
C LEU A 122 -7.26 -10.38 -1.86
N LYS A 123 -8.16 -10.07 -2.79
CA LYS A 123 -9.26 -9.12 -2.58
C LYS A 123 -10.59 -9.88 -2.62
N ALA A 124 -11.27 -9.95 -1.47
CA ALA A 124 -12.61 -10.51 -1.36
C ALA A 124 -13.65 -9.39 -1.31
N PHE A 125 -14.67 -9.49 -2.15
CA PHE A 125 -15.80 -8.57 -2.17
C PHE A 125 -17.05 -9.31 -1.71
N TRP A 126 -17.78 -8.75 -0.75
CA TRP A 126 -19.08 -9.28 -0.33
C TRP A 126 -20.20 -8.60 -1.12
N GLN A 127 -21.13 -9.40 -1.66
CA GLN A 127 -22.37 -8.89 -2.25
C GLN A 127 -23.44 -8.78 -1.16
N GLU A 128 -23.59 -7.59 -0.58
CA GLU A 128 -24.51 -7.30 0.54
C GLU A 128 -25.94 -7.83 0.31
N GLY A 129 -26.44 -7.79 -0.92
CA GLY A 129 -27.81 -8.20 -1.25
C GLY A 129 -28.12 -9.69 -1.07
N ILE A 130 -27.11 -10.57 -1.13
CA ILE A 130 -27.30 -12.03 -1.02
C ILE A 130 -27.25 -12.44 0.46
N VAL A 131 -26.29 -11.90 1.21
CA VAL A 131 -26.10 -12.22 2.63
C VAL A 131 -27.26 -11.74 3.49
N PHE A 132 -27.76 -10.53 3.24
CA PHE A 132 -28.92 -10.05 3.97
C PHE A 132 -30.14 -10.93 3.72
N LYS A 133 -30.29 -11.47 2.51
CA LYS A 133 -31.39 -12.38 2.19
C LYS A 133 -31.20 -13.72 2.91
N GLU A 134 -30.01 -14.29 2.91
CA GLU A 134 -29.68 -15.53 3.63
C GLU A 134 -29.86 -15.36 5.16
N ILE A 135 -29.37 -14.27 5.75
CA ILE A 135 -29.54 -13.98 7.19
C ILE A 135 -31.01 -13.76 7.57
N ILE A 136 -31.78 -13.05 6.73
CA ILE A 136 -33.23 -12.87 6.95
C ILE A 136 -33.98 -14.19 6.76
N ASP A 137 -33.52 -15.04 5.83
CA ASP A 137 -34.16 -16.31 5.55
C ASP A 137 -33.90 -17.33 6.66
N GLU A 138 -32.70 -17.37 7.22
CA GLU A 138 -32.29 -18.26 8.32
C GLU A 138 -32.80 -17.82 9.70
N ASN A 139 -33.11 -16.53 9.90
CA ASN A 139 -33.58 -16.01 11.19
C ASN A 139 -35.06 -15.56 11.14
N PRO A 140 -36.01 -16.41 11.60
CA PRO A 140 -37.44 -16.11 11.55
C PRO A 140 -37.85 -14.91 12.43
N ASP A 141 -37.10 -14.58 13.48
CA ASP A 141 -37.39 -13.44 14.34
C ASP A 141 -37.01 -12.11 13.67
N ILE A 142 -35.91 -12.08 12.91
CA ILE A 142 -35.51 -10.93 12.10
C ILE A 142 -36.55 -10.69 10.98
N ARG A 143 -37.02 -11.77 10.34
CA ARG A 143 -38.09 -11.71 9.32
C ARG A 143 -39.37 -11.10 9.87
N LYS A 144 -39.86 -11.58 11.02
CA LYS A 144 -41.07 -11.05 11.68
C LYS A 144 -40.92 -9.57 12.04
N ARG A 145 -39.75 -9.15 12.54
CA ARG A 145 -39.47 -7.74 12.88
C ARG A 145 -39.42 -6.83 11.65
N ARG A 146 -38.81 -7.28 10.55
CA ARG A 146 -38.80 -6.55 9.27
C ARG A 146 -40.22 -6.34 8.73
N ASP A 147 -41.02 -7.40 8.69
CA ASP A 147 -42.37 -7.35 8.15
C ASP A 147 -43.31 -6.50 9.03
N ALA A 148 -43.10 -6.49 10.35
CA ALA A 148 -43.82 -5.59 11.27
C ALA A 148 -43.44 -4.11 11.07
N LEU A 149 -42.19 -3.81 10.72
CA LEU A 149 -41.74 -2.46 10.39
C LEU A 149 -42.29 -1.98 9.04
N GLN A 150 -42.41 -2.87 8.04
CA GLN A 150 -42.96 -2.54 6.73
C GLN A 150 -44.48 -2.32 6.72
N LYS A 151 -45.22 -2.95 7.64
CA LYS A 151 -46.70 -2.81 7.75
C LYS A 151 -47.16 -1.56 8.50
N ARG A 152 -46.25 -0.71 9.00
CA ARG A 152 -46.60 0.56 9.65
C ARG A 152 -46.69 1.68 8.59
N PRO A 153 -47.76 2.49 8.55
CA PRO A 153 -47.87 3.61 7.62
C PRO A 153 -46.71 4.60 7.78
N LEU A 154 -46.23 5.16 6.67
CA LEU A 154 -45.15 6.17 6.59
C LEU A 154 -45.58 7.57 7.07
N ASP A 155 -46.42 7.64 8.10
CA ASP A 155 -46.75 8.89 8.78
C ASP A 155 -46.31 8.78 10.24
N ARG A 156 -45.00 9.02 10.46
CA ARG A 156 -44.48 9.77 11.61
C ARG A 156 -43.15 10.41 11.22
N SER A 157 -43.02 11.67 11.63
CA SER A 157 -41.90 12.56 11.32
C SER A 157 -40.53 11.97 11.71
N HIS A 158 -39.52 12.44 10.99
CA HIS A 158 -38.12 11.97 10.95
C HIS A 158 -37.38 11.91 12.30
N ALA A 159 -37.97 12.39 13.39
CA ALA A 159 -37.36 12.49 14.72
C ALA A 159 -37.44 11.19 15.56
N GLU A 160 -38.40 10.29 15.32
CA GLU A 160 -38.58 9.06 16.13
C GLU A 160 -37.67 7.89 15.71
N ARG A 161 -37.02 7.94 14.54
CA ARG A 161 -36.22 6.80 14.02
C ARG A 161 -34.86 6.60 14.67
N ARG A 162 -34.36 7.58 15.44
CA ARG A 162 -33.02 7.52 16.06
C ARG A 162 -33.00 7.01 17.48
N THR A 163 -34.14 6.72 18.10
CA THR A 163 -34.16 6.18 19.46
C THR A 163 -34.07 4.66 19.37
N PRO A 164 -32.95 4.04 19.79
CA PRO A 164 -32.90 2.60 19.91
C PRO A 164 -33.92 2.19 20.97
N ALA A 165 -34.70 1.14 20.68
CA ALA A 165 -35.58 0.56 21.69
C ALA A 165 -34.73 0.12 22.90
N PRO A 166 -35.18 0.37 24.14
CA PRO A 166 -34.42 -0.02 25.32
C PRO A 166 -34.21 -1.53 25.33
N TRP A 167 -32.96 -1.94 25.54
CA TRP A 167 -32.57 -3.34 25.63
C TRP A 167 -33.22 -3.98 26.87
N PRO A 168 -33.86 -5.15 26.75
CA PRO A 168 -34.41 -5.84 27.92
C PRO A 168 -33.26 -6.28 28.83
N GLY A 169 -33.16 -5.65 30.00
CA GLY A 169 -32.15 -5.95 31.03
C GLY A 169 -31.30 -4.78 31.51
N HIS A 170 -31.37 -3.61 30.85
CA HIS A 170 -30.63 -2.43 31.30
C HIS A 170 -31.54 -1.52 32.14
N ARG A 171 -31.32 -1.52 33.46
CA ARG A 171 -31.93 -0.53 34.37
C ARG A 171 -31.07 0.74 34.33
N THR A 172 -31.64 1.87 33.94
CA THR A 172 -30.98 3.19 34.05
C THR A 172 -31.42 3.89 35.33
N ASP A 173 -30.48 4.57 35.96
CA ASP A 173 -30.52 5.06 37.35
C ASP A 173 -31.36 6.33 37.56
N SER A 174 -32.48 6.47 36.85
CA SER A 174 -33.25 7.72 36.80
C SER A 174 -34.76 7.51 36.75
N ASP A 175 -35.28 6.67 37.66
CA ASP A 175 -36.69 6.64 38.05
C ASP A 175 -36.88 7.35 39.41
N PRO A 176 -37.38 8.60 39.44
CA PRO A 176 -37.70 9.29 40.70
C PRO A 176 -39.10 8.91 41.16
N GLN A 177 -39.30 7.64 41.56
CA GLN A 177 -40.50 7.20 42.29
C GLN A 177 -40.26 5.92 43.12
N ALA A 178 -39.33 6.02 44.05
CA ALA A 178 -39.27 5.26 45.30
C ALA A 178 -38.60 6.20 46.32
N SER A 179 -39.12 6.56 47.48
CA SER A 179 -40.03 5.87 48.38
C SER A 179 -40.55 6.88 49.41
N CYS A 180 -41.76 6.65 49.89
CA CYS A 180 -42.27 7.18 51.14
C CYS A 180 -41.33 6.79 52.30
N GLY A 181 -41.00 7.76 53.15
CA GLY A 181 -40.25 7.65 54.40
C GLY A 181 -40.22 9.02 55.07
#